data_AF-A0A7R9DDA5-F1
#
_entry.id   AF-A0A7R9DDA5-F1
#
_cell.length_a   1.000
_cell.length_b   1.000
_cell.length_c   1.000
_cell.angle_alpha   90.00
_cell.angle_beta   90.00
_cell.angle_gamma   90.00
#
_symmetry.space_group_name_H-M   'P 1'
#
loop_
_entity.id
_entity.type
_entity.pdbx_description
1 polymer ?
#
loop_
_entity_poly.entity_id
_entity_poly.type
_entity_poly.pdbx_seq_one_letter_code
_entity_poly.pdbx_strand_id
1 'polypeptide(L)' 'CRILPESSRWLLSKGRQAEAKQILKKVAKTNNVLIPEKVLDNLGAVTTNDDEGKGKHSALDLVRYPNLRNRSLNIFFNW' A
#
# COMPACT_ATOMS: atom_id res chain seq x y z
N CYS A 1 -20.55 4.65 14.08
CA CYS A 1 -19.61 3.51 14.22
C CYS A 1 -18.77 3.38 12.95
N ARG A 2 -17.46 3.61 13.02
CA ARG A 2 -16.49 3.31 11.94
C ARG A 2 -15.40 2.47 12.59
N ILE A 3 -15.58 1.16 12.59
CA ILE A 3 -14.79 0.21 13.41
C ILE A 3 -13.40 -0.04 12.80
N LEU A 4 -13.23 0.24 11.51
CA LEU A 4 -11.92 0.21 10.83
C LEU A 4 -11.68 1.55 10.11
N PRO A 5 -10.57 2.25 10.38
CA PRO A 5 -10.13 3.37 9.54
C PRO A 5 -9.74 2.85 8.15
N GLU A 6 -9.78 3.72 7.15
CA GLU A 6 -9.23 3.44 5.82
C GLU A 6 -7.75 3.01 5.92
N SER A 7 -7.26 2.21 4.98
CA SER A 7 -5.85 1.80 5.04
C SER A 7 -4.91 2.98 4.84
N SER A 8 -3.85 3.04 5.65
CA SER A 8 -2.81 4.08 5.55
C SER A 8 -2.13 4.05 4.17
N ARG A 9 -1.88 2.86 3.63
CA ARG A 9 -1.29 2.66 2.30
C ARG A 9 -2.16 3.23 1.17
N TRP A 10 -3.46 3.00 1.20
CA TRP A 10 -4.37 3.54 0.19
C TRP A 10 -4.41 5.07 0.21
N LEU A 11 -4.47 5.66 1.41
CA LEU A 11 -4.41 7.11 1.57
C LEU A 11 -3.10 7.71 1.06
N LEU A 12 -1.97 7.02 1.24
CA LEU A 12 -0.67 7.41 0.69
C LEU A 12 -0.67 7.38 -0.84
N SER A 13 -1.16 6.30 -1.47
CA SER A 13 -1.28 6.18 -2.93
C SER A 13 -2.23 7.22 -3.54
N LYS A 14 -3.23 7.70 -2.79
CA LYS A 14 -4.13 8.79 -3.19
C LYS A 14 -3.61 10.20 -2.90
N GLY A 15 -2.38 10.36 -2.41
CA GLY A 15 -1.80 11.65 -2.05
C GLY A 15 -2.40 12.29 -0.78
N ARG A 16 -3.28 11.60 -0.05
CA ARG A 16 -3.91 12.06 1.20
C ARG A 16 -3.01 11.76 2.41
N GLN A 17 -1.80 12.32 2.38
CA GLN A 17 -0.76 12.02 3.36
C GLN A 17 -1.14 12.46 4.78
N ALA A 18 -1.84 13.58 4.94
CA ALA A 18 -2.25 14.08 6.26
C ALA A 18 -3.14 13.09 7.02
N GLU A 19 -4.10 12.47 6.34
CA GLU A 19 -5.00 11.47 6.94
C GLU A 19 -4.27 10.17 7.25
N ALA A 20 -3.37 9.74 6.35
CA ALA A 20 -2.52 8.58 6.59
C ALA A 20 -1.67 8.78 7.86
N LYS A 21 -1.06 9.97 8.03
CA LYS A 21 -0.28 10.31 9.24
C LYS A 21 -1.13 10.27 10.51
N GLN A 22 -2.37 10.76 10.47
CA GLN A 22 -3.28 10.70 11.62
C GLN A 22 -3.62 9.26 12.01
N ILE A 23 -3.89 8.38 11.04
CA ILE A 23 -4.18 6.96 11.29
C ILE A 23 -2.93 6.26 11.84
N LEU A 24 -1.77 6.50 11.26
CA LEU A 24 -0.48 5.99 11.76
C LEU A 24 -0.21 6.44 13.20
N LYS A 25 -0.43 7.73 13.53
CA LYS A 25 -0.28 8.24 14.90
C LYS A 25 -1.27 7.58 15.87
N LYS A 26 -2.51 7.28 15.45
CA LYS A 26 -3.48 6.55 16.28
C LYS A 26 -3.04 5.10 16.53
N VAL A 27 -2.62 4.40 15.47
CA VAL A 27 -2.14 3.01 15.56
C VAL A 27 -0.87 2.91 16.40
N ALA A 28 0.06 3.86 16.25
CA ALA A 28 1.28 3.96 17.04
C ALA A 28 0.99 4.08 18.54
N LYS A 29 0.01 4.93 18.90
CA LYS A 29 -0.46 5.07 20.29
C LYS A 29 -1.07 3.76 20.81
N THR A 30 -1.92 3.10 20.03
CA THR A 30 -2.53 1.82 20.43
C THR A 30 -1.48 0.73 20.60
N ASN A 31 -0.46 0.71 19.74
CA ASN A 31 0.61 -0.29 19.76
C ASN A 31 1.78 0.07 20.70
N ASN A 32 1.71 1.19 21.43
CA ASN A 32 2.82 1.72 22.24
C ASN A 32 4.17 1.83 21.50
N VAL A 33 4.12 2.09 20.20
CA VAL A 33 5.32 2.25 19.36
C VAL A 33 5.56 3.74 19.13
N LEU A 34 6.76 4.20 19.44
CA LEU A 34 7.22 5.55 19.09
C LEU A 34 7.69 5.54 17.63
N ILE A 35 6.89 6.12 16.74
CA ILE A 35 7.29 6.29 15.34
C ILE A 35 7.93 7.67 15.18
N PRO A 36 9.21 7.76 14.75
CA PRO A 36 9.85 9.04 14.49
C PRO A 36 9.15 9.77 13.33
N GLU A 37 8.95 11.08 13.46
CA GLU A 37 8.21 11.87 12.47
C GLU A 37 8.89 11.87 11.08
N LYS A 38 10.22 11.76 11.07
CA LYS A 38 11.02 11.54 9.85
C LYS A 38 10.57 10.30 9.06
N VAL A 39 10.15 9.23 9.74
CA VAL A 39 9.68 8.02 9.07
C VAL A 39 8.33 8.29 8.41
N LEU A 40 7.40 8.99 9.10
CA LEU A 40 6.10 9.37 8.53
C LEU A 40 6.23 10.23 7.27
N ASP A 41 7.26 11.09 7.20
CA ASP A 41 7.52 11.93 6.04
C ASP A 41 8.08 11.12 4.86
N ASN A 42 8.98 10.16 5.13
CA ASN A 42 9.54 9.28 4.10
C ASN A 42 8.50 8.34 3.48
N LEU A 43 7.46 7.92 4.23
CA LEU A 43 6.37 7.08 3.70
C LEU A 43 5.63 7.73 2.51
N GLY A 44 5.55 9.06 2.49
CA GLY A 44 4.93 9.81 1.40
C GLY A 44 5.74 9.77 0.10
N ALA A 45 7.07 9.75 0.20
CA ALA A 45 7.97 9.79 -0.95
C ALA A 45 8.15 8.42 -1.63
N VAL A 46 8.04 7.32 -0.88
CA VAL A 46 8.23 5.96 -1.44
C VAL A 46 7.06 5.53 -2.33
N THR A 47 5.83 5.97 -2.01
CA THR A 47 4.62 5.43 -2.64
C THR A 47 4.19 6.13 -3.93
N THR A 48 4.56 7.39 -4.13
CA THR A 48 4.28 8.11 -5.40
C THR A 48 5.05 7.49 -6.57
N ASN A 49 6.29 7.06 -6.34
CA ASN A 49 7.14 6.50 -7.40
C ASN A 49 6.66 5.15 -7.96
N ASP A 50 5.94 4.35 -7.18
CA ASP A 50 5.57 2.97 -7.58
C ASP A 50 4.29 2.87 -8.42
N ASP A 51 3.34 3.79 -8.22
CA ASP A 51 2.03 3.75 -8.87
C ASP A 51 1.92 4.73 -10.06
N GLU A 52 2.68 5.84 -10.06
CA GLU A 52 2.58 6.88 -11.10
C GLU A 52 3.26 6.48 -12.43
N GLY A 53 4.21 5.54 -12.41
CA GLY A 53 4.95 5.08 -13.59
C GLY A 53 4.42 3.82 -14.27
N LYS A 54 3.41 3.16 -13.69
CA LYS A 54 2.91 1.86 -14.16
C LYS A 54 1.65 2.05 -14.99
N GLY A 55 1.84 2.35 -16.28
CA GLY A 55 0.76 2.49 -17.25
C GLY A 55 -0.25 1.36 -17.11
N LYS A 56 -1.55 1.69 -17.12
CA LYS A 56 -2.71 0.81 -16.86
C LYS A 56 -2.43 -0.67 -17.17
N HIS A 57 -1.95 -1.42 -16.17
CA HIS A 57 -1.73 -2.86 -16.33
C HIS A 57 -3.09 -3.56 -16.37
N SER A 58 -3.36 -4.25 -17.48
CA SER A 58 -4.59 -5.01 -17.64
C SER A 58 -4.43 -6.41 -17.05
N ALA A 59 -5.53 -7.03 -16.63
CA ALA A 59 -5.53 -8.40 -16.10
C ALA A 59 -4.93 -9.41 -17.10
N LEU A 60 -5.00 -9.14 -18.41
CA LEU A 60 -4.40 -9.97 -19.45
C LEU A 60 -2.86 -9.99 -19.40
N ASP A 61 -2.24 -8.97 -18.80
CA ASP A 61 -0.78 -8.87 -18.69
C ASP A 61 -0.21 -9.97 -17.75
N LEU A 62 -1.03 -10.46 -16.82
CA LEU A 62 -0.66 -11.57 -15.94
C LEU A 62 -0.47 -12.89 -16.72
N VAL A 63 -1.23 -13.10 -17.80
CA VAL A 63 -1.13 -14.30 -18.64
C VAL A 63 -0.05 -14.12 -19.71
N ARG A 64 0.18 -12.87 -20.13
CA ARG A 64 1.15 -12.51 -21.18
C ARG A 64 2.60 -12.69 -20.72
N TYR A 65 2.91 -12.41 -19.44
CA TYR A 65 4.26 -12.61 -18.89
C TYR A 65 4.42 -13.97 -18.21
N PRO A 66 5.31 -14.86 -18.70
CA PRO A 66 5.44 -16.24 -18.21
C PRO A 66 5.86 -16.33 -16.74
N ASN A 67 6.69 -15.38 -16.27
CA ASN A 67 7.11 -15.31 -14.87
C ASN A 67 5.97 -14.92 -13.93
N LEU A 68 5.08 -14.03 -14.37
CA LEU A 68 3.89 -13.63 -13.61
C LEU A 68 2.85 -14.75 -13.62
N ARG A 69 2.60 -15.37 -14.78
CA ARG A 69 1.66 -16.47 -14.94
C ARG A 69 1.96 -17.63 -13.99
N ASN A 70 3.21 -18.08 -13.89
CA ASN A 70 3.55 -19.18 -12.99
C ASN A 70 3.30 -18.83 -11.52
N ARG A 71 3.53 -17.57 -11.11
CA ARG A 71 3.22 -17.09 -9.76
C ARG A 71 1.72 -17.00 -9.51
N SER A 72 0.96 -16.46 -10.48
CA SER A 72 -0.50 -16.38 -10.40
C SER A 72 -1.13 -17.77 -10.36
N LEU A 73 -0.72 -18.70 -11.22
CA LEU A 73 -1.20 -20.09 -11.20
C LEU A 73 -0.84 -20.77 -9.87
N ASN A 74 0.36 -20.54 -9.33
CA ASN A 74 0.69 -21.06 -8.00
C ASN A 74 -0.32 -20.58 -6.95
N ILE A 75 -0.61 -19.27 -6.88
CA ILE A 75 -1.59 -18.73 -5.92
C ILE A 75 -3.01 -19.29 -6.15
N PHE A 76 -3.43 -19.52 -7.40
CA PHE A 76 -4.77 -20.04 -7.71
C PHE A 76 -4.92 -21.54 -7.45
N PHE A 77 -3.86 -22.33 -7.62
CA PHE A 77 -3.91 -23.80 -7.57
C PHE A 77 -3.25 -24.41 -6.33
N ASN A 78 -2.44 -23.62 -5.62
CA ASN A 78 -1.79 -24.00 -4.37
C ASN A 78 -2.41 -23.14 -3.27
N TRP A 79 -3.47 -23.67 -2.64
CA TRP A 79 -4.09 -23.06 -1.47
C TRP A 79 -3.19 -23.18 -0.25
#